data_AF-A0A7V5YXU4-F1
#
_entry.id   AF-A0A7V5YXU4-F1
#
_cell.length_a   1.000
_cell.length_b   1.000
_cell.length_c   1.000
_cell.angle_alpha   90.00
_cell.angle_beta   90.00
_cell.angle_gamma   90.00
#
_symmetry.space_group_name_H-M   'P 1'
#
loop_
_entity.id
_entity.type
_entity.pdbx_description
1 polymer ?
#
loop_
_entity_poly.entity_id
_entity_poly.type
_entity_poly.pdbx_seq_one_letter_code
_entity_poly.pdbx_strand_id
1 'polypeptide(L)'
;MDCGIIHTEVLQHRGGGGVVALRTRRVLVPSRRASPLALGVFGTVVLPAVSFHVSQRRAAVRAWRLAAAIVLVSLSLWPALPVHAGAPTDLWVNAQYCALCANGAHLWGVDAFATISSALRAAPPGATVHVAPGSYQEDLRIERPVRLVAATPGAVVAPRQSEVTITIAANDVTVEGLEVTGGSQAAILVVGPDFQREPIRNVTIRNNIVRGGLFGIAANIDAAWNYGTLPADGVEISGNSVSGCTRAIYVYNARAEITHNSVSQLVPEGIGIYSSQGSVSRIAANDLFVDSPNSRGIYILDNQGTLVDGNSLVGTTDVLTPTTAIALYQFDDLVLSNNRVEGFYWGADACTGGTARVERNSFHNTAAWAISFGTAITTTDVSIVDNTIRGSYWGLRLDDDGGYGLQATVRGNSFTDNVVGVQLASSVAGDQVAVHGNAFCRNLNAALRSESEAPLDASENWWGSNDGPGPMGSGDLVKGAATISVSPWMRLSATATADGEGQARIVATLASAHYRLAGRELLLTTTRGVFAESEGTTYSTVTDADGQAQATLSLRPGERASISIGSACGPILSLSVSQSAPALPLLFGRRSVPR
;
A
#
# COMPACT_ATOMS: atom_id res chain seq x y z
N MET A 1 17.71 15.81 17.61
CA MET A 1 16.56 15.54 18.50
C MET A 1 15.76 14.45 17.82
N ASP A 2 16.42 13.30 17.77
CA ASP A 2 16.33 12.30 16.70
C ASP A 2 15.63 11.07 17.24
N CYS A 3 14.82 10.40 16.39
CA CYS A 3 14.20 9.08 16.61
C CYS A 3 13.83 8.75 18.08
N GLY A 4 13.19 9.69 18.77
CA GLY A 4 13.13 9.72 20.22
C GLY A 4 11.72 9.79 20.80
N ILE A 5 10.78 8.98 20.31
CA ILE A 5 9.69 8.42 21.14
C ILE A 5 9.44 6.98 20.65
N ILE A 6 10.36 6.09 20.97
CA ILE A 6 9.97 4.72 21.31
C ILE A 6 9.21 4.89 22.62
N HIS A 7 7.89 4.69 22.61
CA HIS A 7 7.21 4.36 23.85
C HIS A 7 7.75 2.98 24.27
N THR A 8 8.82 2.99 25.06
CA THR A 8 9.14 1.84 25.91
C THR A 8 8.05 1.84 26.97
N GLU A 9 6.91 1.23 26.66
CA GLU A 9 5.92 0.96 27.69
C GLU A 9 6.56 -0.02 28.67
N VAL A 10 6.72 0.48 29.88
CA VAL A 10 7.22 -0.24 31.04
C VAL A 10 6.39 -1.51 31.18
N LEU A 11 7.01 -2.66 30.91
CA LEU A 11 6.53 -3.97 31.34
C LEU A 11 6.48 -3.97 32.87
N GLN A 12 5.37 -3.49 33.43
CA GLN A 12 5.12 -3.58 34.85
C GLN A 12 4.59 -4.99 35.14
N HIS A 13 5.51 -5.97 35.16
CA HIS A 13 5.21 -7.28 35.71
C HIS A 13 5.00 -7.12 37.22
N ARG A 14 3.74 -7.21 37.67
CA ARG A 14 3.44 -7.47 39.07
C ARG A 14 3.93 -8.88 39.40
N GLY A 15 4.86 -8.98 40.35
CA GLY A 15 5.06 -10.20 41.14
C GLY A 15 6.51 -10.62 41.32
N GLY A 16 7.00 -10.46 42.55
CA GLY A 16 7.78 -11.46 43.29
C GLY A 16 9.18 -11.83 42.76
N GLY A 17 10.20 -11.49 43.54
CA GLY A 17 11.60 -11.79 43.25
C GLY A 17 11.90 -13.26 42.95
N GLY A 18 12.87 -13.45 42.05
CA GLY A 18 13.51 -14.73 41.75
C GLY A 18 14.63 -14.53 40.76
N VAL A 19 15.87 -14.77 41.19
CA VAL A 19 17.05 -14.87 40.30
C VAL A 19 16.84 -16.08 39.38
N VAL A 20 16.84 -15.88 38.06
CA VAL A 20 16.80 -16.98 37.09
C VAL A 20 18.10 -17.00 36.30
N ALA A 21 18.94 -17.99 36.62
CA ALA A 21 20.12 -18.35 35.87
C ALA A 21 19.74 -18.98 34.52
N LEU A 22 20.28 -18.46 33.42
CA LEU A 22 20.17 -19.03 32.08
C LEU A 22 20.91 -20.39 32.03
N ARG A 23 20.15 -21.49 32.08
CA ARG A 23 20.66 -22.82 31.68
C ARG A 23 20.28 -23.09 30.23
N THR A 24 21.28 -23.05 29.36
CA THR A 24 21.21 -23.55 27.99
C THR A 24 21.07 -25.07 27.98
N ARG A 25 20.04 -25.61 27.33
CA ARG A 25 19.98 -27.03 26.95
C ARG A 25 20.04 -27.14 25.44
N ARG A 26 21.16 -27.71 24.97
CA ARG A 26 21.36 -28.21 23.60
C ARG A 26 20.33 -29.28 23.28
N VAL A 27 19.70 -29.13 22.12
CA VAL A 27 18.96 -30.20 21.42
C VAL A 27 19.99 -31.18 20.85
N LEU A 28 19.82 -32.46 21.17
CA LEU A 28 20.56 -33.56 20.56
C LEU A 28 19.52 -34.50 19.92
N VAL A 29 19.49 -34.49 18.59
CA VAL A 29 18.74 -35.46 17.78
C VAL A 29 19.57 -36.75 17.73
N PRO A 30 18.96 -37.94 17.90
CA PRO A 30 19.52 -39.15 17.35
C PRO A 30 18.62 -39.78 16.27
N SER A 31 19.31 -40.18 15.22
CA SER A 31 18.85 -40.93 14.06
C SER A 31 18.91 -42.45 14.27
N ARG A 32 18.07 -43.16 13.51
CA ARG A 32 18.21 -44.53 12.94
C ARG A 32 17.88 -45.79 13.76
N ARG A 33 16.99 -46.58 13.11
CA ARG A 33 16.93 -48.04 12.86
C ARG A 33 16.84 -49.01 14.05
N ALA A 34 15.79 -49.85 14.04
CA ALA A 34 15.82 -51.26 13.59
C ALA A 34 14.65 -52.06 14.21
N SER A 35 14.10 -52.99 13.43
CA SER A 35 13.16 -54.04 13.86
C SER A 35 13.78 -55.01 14.89
N PRO A 36 12.97 -55.81 15.59
CA PRO A 36 12.90 -57.23 15.17
C PRO A 36 11.51 -57.89 15.25
N LEU A 37 11.42 -59.00 14.53
CA LEU A 37 10.39 -60.05 14.53
C LEU A 37 10.14 -60.67 15.92
N ALA A 38 8.91 -61.11 16.19
CA ALA A 38 8.60 -62.53 16.49
C ALA A 38 7.10 -62.77 16.84
N LEU A 39 6.55 -63.81 16.19
CA LEU A 39 5.46 -64.73 16.59
C LEU A 39 4.17 -64.12 17.18
N GLY A 40 2.98 -64.27 16.57
CA GLY A 40 2.37 -65.52 16.12
C GLY A 40 1.15 -65.82 17.00
N VAL A 41 -0.05 -65.88 16.41
CA VAL A 41 -1.06 -66.95 16.58
C VAL A 41 -2.20 -66.66 15.60
N PHE A 42 -2.43 -67.61 14.69
CA PHE A 42 -3.57 -67.68 13.77
C PHE A 42 -4.82 -68.17 14.54
N GLY A 43 -5.94 -67.46 14.39
CA GLY A 43 -7.25 -67.89 14.86
C GLY A 43 -8.26 -67.86 13.71
N THR A 44 -8.37 -68.98 12.99
CA THR A 44 -9.38 -69.25 11.96
C THR A 44 -10.72 -69.55 12.65
N VAL A 45 -11.75 -68.75 12.38
CA VAL A 45 -13.12 -69.04 12.83
C VAL A 45 -13.77 -70.00 11.83
N VAL A 46 -14.05 -71.21 12.29
CA VAL A 46 -14.77 -72.28 11.59
C VAL A 46 -16.29 -71.99 11.67
N LEU A 47 -16.94 -71.86 10.52
CA LEU A 47 -18.41 -71.88 10.41
C LEU A 47 -18.90 -73.34 10.36
N PRO A 48 -19.90 -73.76 11.15
CA PRO A 48 -20.43 -75.11 11.04
C PRO A 48 -21.35 -75.23 9.82
N ALA A 49 -21.08 -76.24 9.00
CA ALA A 49 -21.95 -76.67 7.91
C ALA A 49 -23.19 -77.38 8.48
N VAL A 50 -24.37 -76.79 8.28
CA VAL A 50 -25.65 -77.46 8.56
C VAL A 50 -26.16 -78.09 7.26
N SER A 51 -26.19 -79.42 7.24
CA SER A 51 -26.79 -80.21 6.15
C SER A 51 -28.31 -80.23 6.34
N PHE A 52 -29.07 -79.74 5.36
CA PHE A 52 -30.54 -79.90 5.33
C PHE A 52 -30.96 -80.92 4.27
N HIS A 53 -31.63 -81.97 4.75
CA HIS A 53 -32.32 -82.97 3.96
C HIS A 53 -33.51 -82.36 3.21
N VAL A 54 -33.57 -82.64 1.91
CA VAL A 54 -34.71 -82.36 1.03
C VAL A 54 -35.83 -83.34 1.36
N SER A 55 -36.88 -82.89 2.03
CA SER A 55 -38.20 -83.49 1.87
C SER A 55 -39.31 -82.47 2.11
N GLN A 56 -40.37 -82.57 1.30
CA GLN A 56 -41.64 -81.85 1.37
C GLN A 56 -41.74 -80.53 0.58
N ARG A 57 -41.73 -80.69 -0.75
CA ARG A 57 -42.45 -79.82 -1.68
C ARG A 57 -43.96 -79.92 -1.40
N ARG A 58 -44.57 -78.86 -0.85
CA ARG A 58 -45.93 -78.32 -1.18
C ARG A 58 -46.46 -77.26 -0.20
N ALA A 59 -45.76 -76.91 0.88
CA ALA A 59 -46.13 -75.80 1.77
C ALA A 59 -45.36 -74.48 1.52
N ALA A 60 -44.22 -74.51 0.83
CA ALA A 60 -43.32 -73.37 0.69
C ALA A 60 -43.78 -72.25 -0.27
N VAL A 61 -44.71 -72.52 -1.19
CA VAL A 61 -45.12 -71.53 -2.22
C VAL A 61 -46.18 -70.54 -1.70
N ARG A 62 -46.94 -70.87 -0.66
CA ARG A 62 -47.89 -69.94 -0.01
C ARG A 62 -47.21 -69.06 1.05
N ALA A 63 -46.20 -69.57 1.76
CA ALA A 63 -45.43 -68.80 2.73
C ALA A 63 -44.56 -67.71 2.07
N TRP A 64 -44.02 -67.96 0.87
CA TRP A 64 -43.22 -66.97 0.13
C TRP A 64 -44.03 -65.79 -0.43
N ARG A 65 -45.31 -65.98 -0.77
CA ARG A 65 -46.17 -64.87 -1.22
C ARG A 65 -46.59 -63.95 -0.08
N LEU A 66 -46.74 -64.49 1.14
CA LEU A 66 -47.04 -63.69 2.34
C LEU A 66 -45.79 -62.98 2.86
N ALA A 67 -44.63 -63.66 2.86
CA ALA A 67 -43.35 -63.04 3.26
C ALA A 67 -42.89 -61.97 2.26
N ALA A 68 -43.03 -62.20 0.95
CA ALA A 68 -42.71 -61.18 -0.07
C ALA A 68 -43.70 -60.00 -0.04
N ALA A 69 -44.98 -60.24 0.25
CA ALA A 69 -45.96 -59.16 0.44
C ALA A 69 -45.69 -58.36 1.73
N ILE A 70 -45.30 -59.01 2.83
CA ILE A 70 -44.92 -58.32 4.07
C ILE A 70 -43.61 -57.53 3.89
N VAL A 71 -42.64 -58.04 3.13
CA VAL A 71 -41.40 -57.32 2.78
C VAL A 71 -41.68 -56.15 1.82
N LEU A 72 -42.54 -56.31 0.82
CA LEU A 72 -42.94 -55.22 -0.09
C LEU A 72 -43.80 -54.16 0.62
N VAL A 73 -44.68 -54.57 1.53
CA VAL A 73 -45.49 -53.65 2.35
C VAL A 73 -44.62 -52.91 3.37
N SER A 74 -43.63 -53.57 3.98
CA SER A 74 -42.66 -52.92 4.88
C SER A 74 -41.62 -52.04 4.16
N LEU A 75 -41.27 -52.34 2.89
CA LEU A 75 -40.52 -51.42 2.04
C LEU A 75 -41.35 -50.22 1.54
N SER A 76 -42.68 -50.38 1.40
CA SER A 76 -43.60 -49.29 1.03
C SER A 76 -44.12 -48.45 2.21
N LEU A 77 -43.90 -48.92 3.44
CA LEU A 77 -44.27 -48.24 4.71
C LEU A 77 -43.04 -47.80 5.51
N TRP A 78 -41.83 -47.90 4.94
CA TRP A 78 -40.72 -47.13 5.47
C TRP A 78 -41.12 -45.66 5.31
N PRO A 79 -41.23 -44.85 6.39
CA PRO A 79 -41.28 -43.43 6.19
C PRO A 79 -40.04 -43.12 5.35
N ALA A 80 -40.23 -42.48 4.19
CA ALA A 80 -39.11 -41.89 3.48
C ALA A 80 -38.27 -41.21 4.56
N LEU A 81 -37.05 -41.70 4.78
CA LEU A 81 -36.10 -41.01 5.65
C LEU A 81 -36.21 -39.56 5.20
N PRO A 82 -36.54 -38.60 6.09
CA PRO A 82 -36.67 -37.23 5.67
C PRO A 82 -35.38 -36.94 4.91
N VAL A 83 -35.51 -36.72 3.59
CA VAL A 83 -34.46 -36.10 2.80
C VAL A 83 -34.20 -34.85 3.62
N HIS A 84 -33.11 -34.85 4.39
CA HIS A 84 -32.69 -33.67 5.11
C HIS A 84 -32.33 -32.74 3.97
N ALA A 85 -33.30 -31.93 3.55
CA ALA A 85 -33.03 -30.77 2.72
C ALA A 85 -31.85 -30.10 3.42
N GLY A 86 -30.73 -29.97 2.70
CA GLY A 86 -29.52 -29.39 3.27
C GLY A 86 -29.87 -28.07 3.96
N ALA A 87 -29.23 -27.79 5.10
CA ALA A 87 -29.44 -26.53 5.79
C ALA A 87 -29.29 -25.38 4.77
N PRO A 88 -30.17 -24.37 4.81
CA PRO A 88 -30.15 -23.30 3.82
C PRO A 88 -28.79 -22.61 3.82
N THR A 89 -28.25 -22.37 2.63
CA THR A 89 -26.97 -21.67 2.43
C THR A 89 -27.12 -20.16 2.40
N ASP A 90 -28.35 -19.66 2.31
CA ASP A 90 -28.70 -18.25 2.39
C ASP A 90 -29.62 -18.03 3.58
N LEU A 91 -29.18 -17.20 4.52
CA LEU A 91 -29.92 -16.86 5.74
C LEU A 91 -30.18 -15.36 5.74
N TRP A 92 -31.35 -14.95 6.24
CA TRP A 92 -31.84 -13.58 6.19
C TRP A 92 -32.13 -13.06 7.59
N VAL A 93 -31.49 -11.96 7.94
CA VAL A 93 -31.63 -11.31 9.23
C VAL A 93 -32.42 -10.01 9.05
N ASN A 94 -33.49 -9.86 9.82
CA ASN A 94 -34.23 -8.61 9.93
C ASN A 94 -34.81 -8.51 11.35
N ALA A 95 -34.55 -7.42 12.06
CA ALA A 95 -35.03 -7.20 13.43
C ALA A 95 -36.57 -7.30 13.59
N GLN A 96 -37.33 -7.18 12.50
CA GLN A 96 -38.79 -7.32 12.47
C GLN A 96 -39.28 -8.76 12.25
N TYR A 97 -38.40 -9.70 11.89
CA TYR A 97 -38.79 -11.10 11.73
C TYR A 97 -39.20 -11.70 13.08
N CYS A 98 -40.24 -12.54 13.08
CA CYS A 98 -40.74 -13.19 14.26
C CYS A 98 -41.51 -14.48 13.93
N ALA A 99 -41.72 -15.35 14.93
CA ALA A 99 -42.37 -16.65 14.74
C ALA A 99 -43.80 -16.59 14.15
N LEU A 100 -44.50 -15.47 14.38
CA LEU A 100 -45.88 -15.27 13.94
C LEU A 100 -46.01 -14.18 12.86
N CYS A 101 -44.89 -13.67 12.36
CA CYS A 101 -44.84 -12.59 11.37
C CYS A 101 -44.83 -13.17 9.95
N ALA A 102 -45.09 -12.31 8.96
CA ALA A 102 -45.06 -12.72 7.56
C ALA A 102 -43.65 -13.13 7.09
N ASN A 103 -42.57 -12.60 7.71
CA ASN A 103 -41.16 -12.88 7.41
C ASN A 103 -40.78 -12.80 5.91
N GLY A 104 -41.55 -12.07 5.11
CA GLY A 104 -41.38 -12.02 3.66
C GLY A 104 -41.61 -13.40 3.01
N ALA A 105 -40.64 -13.83 2.20
CA ALA A 105 -40.65 -15.14 1.54
C ALA A 105 -39.90 -16.23 2.35
N HIS A 106 -39.49 -15.93 3.57
CA HIS A 106 -38.59 -16.76 4.38
C HIS A 106 -39.31 -17.45 5.54
N LEU A 107 -38.81 -18.62 5.91
CA LEU A 107 -39.33 -19.46 6.99
C LEU A 107 -38.57 -19.19 8.30
N TRP A 108 -39.32 -18.71 9.29
CA TRP A 108 -38.79 -18.42 10.62
C TRP A 108 -38.04 -19.61 11.23
N GLY A 109 -36.83 -19.35 11.73
CA GLY A 109 -35.99 -20.35 12.39
C GLY A 109 -35.34 -21.36 11.43
N VAL A 110 -35.56 -21.23 10.13
CA VAL A 110 -34.92 -22.03 9.08
C VAL A 110 -33.96 -21.16 8.29
N ASP A 111 -34.47 -20.18 7.54
CA ASP A 111 -33.69 -19.20 6.78
C ASP A 111 -34.00 -17.75 7.19
N ALA A 112 -35.01 -17.49 8.03
CA ALA A 112 -35.30 -16.17 8.61
C ALA A 112 -34.99 -16.08 10.12
N PHE A 113 -34.30 -15.01 10.50
CA PHE A 113 -33.82 -14.75 11.85
C PHE A 113 -33.99 -13.29 12.26
N ALA A 114 -34.29 -13.03 13.55
CA ALA A 114 -34.37 -11.66 14.08
C ALA A 114 -33.02 -11.08 14.49
N THR A 115 -32.04 -11.94 14.78
CA THR A 115 -30.71 -11.54 15.26
C THR A 115 -29.61 -12.20 14.44
N ILE A 116 -28.50 -11.49 14.25
CA ILE A 116 -27.34 -11.97 13.50
C ILE A 116 -26.76 -13.20 14.18
N SER A 117 -26.65 -13.19 15.52
CA SER A 117 -26.13 -14.32 16.29
C SER A 117 -26.94 -15.61 16.09
N SER A 118 -28.26 -15.49 15.92
CA SER A 118 -29.10 -16.68 15.67
C SER A 118 -28.90 -17.25 14.27
N ALA A 119 -28.75 -16.39 13.26
CA ALA A 119 -28.40 -16.81 11.90
C ALA A 119 -27.00 -17.44 11.86
N LEU A 120 -25.98 -16.84 12.48
CA LEU A 120 -24.61 -17.39 12.53
C LEU A 120 -24.56 -18.78 13.16
N ARG A 121 -25.36 -19.05 14.21
CA ARG A 121 -25.44 -20.40 14.82
C ARG A 121 -26.09 -21.43 13.89
N ALA A 122 -27.11 -21.01 13.14
CA ALA A 122 -27.84 -21.86 12.20
C ALA A 122 -27.07 -22.09 10.89
N ALA A 123 -26.21 -21.16 10.51
CA ALA A 123 -25.46 -21.19 9.26
C ALA A 123 -24.57 -22.45 9.14
N PRO A 124 -24.72 -23.24 8.06
CA PRO A 124 -23.74 -24.25 7.70
C PRO A 124 -22.44 -23.58 7.18
N PRO A 125 -21.27 -24.26 7.24
CA PRO A 125 -20.05 -23.74 6.63
C PRO A 125 -20.24 -23.37 5.16
N GLY A 126 -19.76 -22.18 4.78
CA GLY A 126 -19.89 -21.61 3.44
C GLY A 126 -21.18 -20.82 3.19
N ALA A 127 -22.10 -20.75 4.16
CA ALA A 127 -23.35 -20.01 4.00
C ALA A 127 -23.13 -18.48 3.93
N THR A 128 -24.08 -17.79 3.31
CA THR A 128 -24.20 -16.34 3.32
C THR A 128 -25.32 -15.91 4.28
N VAL A 129 -25.01 -15.01 5.20
CA VAL A 129 -25.94 -14.36 6.11
C VAL A 129 -26.15 -12.93 5.63
N HIS A 130 -27.34 -12.66 5.08
CA HIS A 130 -27.76 -11.36 4.59
C HIS A 130 -28.45 -10.57 5.71
N VAL A 131 -27.90 -9.41 6.06
CA VAL A 131 -28.41 -8.56 7.14
C VAL A 131 -29.16 -7.38 6.56
N ALA A 132 -30.47 -7.35 6.77
CA ALA A 132 -31.30 -6.22 6.38
C ALA A 132 -30.95 -4.96 7.20
N PRO A 133 -31.20 -3.75 6.67
CA PRO A 133 -30.99 -2.51 7.41
C PRO A 133 -31.69 -2.51 8.77
N GLY A 134 -31.01 -2.00 9.77
CA GLY A 134 -31.46 -2.05 11.16
C GLY A 134 -30.32 -1.86 12.14
N SER A 135 -30.66 -1.66 13.42
CA SER A 135 -29.70 -1.57 14.51
C SER A 135 -29.68 -2.89 15.28
N TYR A 136 -28.51 -3.51 15.35
CA TYR A 136 -28.26 -4.80 15.97
C TYR A 136 -27.27 -4.60 17.11
N GLN A 137 -27.79 -4.60 18.35
CA GLN A 137 -26.96 -4.53 19.55
C GLN A 137 -26.55 -5.95 19.97
N GLU A 138 -25.46 -6.45 19.38
CA GLU A 138 -25.01 -7.82 19.49
C GLU A 138 -23.48 -7.90 19.61
N ASP A 139 -23.00 -8.91 20.34
CA ASP A 139 -21.58 -9.26 20.40
C ASP A 139 -21.38 -10.50 19.51
N LEU A 140 -20.79 -10.32 18.34
CA LEU A 140 -20.74 -11.35 17.31
C LEU A 140 -19.43 -12.15 17.41
N ARG A 141 -19.57 -13.48 17.38
CA ARG A 141 -18.45 -14.40 17.23
C ARG A 141 -18.71 -15.33 16.05
N ILE A 142 -17.89 -15.21 15.02
CA ILE A 142 -17.99 -16.01 13.80
C ILE A 142 -17.08 -17.23 13.94
N GLU A 143 -17.66 -18.39 14.24
CA GLU A 143 -16.92 -19.64 14.55
C GLU A 143 -16.92 -20.64 13.40
N ARG A 144 -17.51 -20.28 12.26
CA ARG A 144 -17.60 -21.13 11.05
C ARG A 144 -17.31 -20.30 9.80
N PRO A 145 -16.83 -20.92 8.71
CA PRO A 145 -16.74 -20.28 7.40
C PRO A 145 -18.10 -19.73 6.98
N VAL A 146 -18.22 -18.42 6.78
CA VAL A 146 -19.48 -17.77 6.35
C VAL A 146 -19.17 -16.44 5.66
N ARG A 147 -20.13 -15.96 4.87
CA ARG A 147 -20.16 -14.59 4.36
C ARG A 147 -21.23 -13.82 5.13
N LEU A 148 -20.84 -12.88 5.98
CA LEU A 148 -21.75 -11.98 6.67
C LEU A 148 -21.81 -10.67 5.88
N VAL A 149 -22.95 -10.40 5.24
CA VAL A 149 -23.10 -9.31 4.28
C VAL A 149 -24.31 -8.44 4.63
N ALA A 150 -24.20 -7.13 4.47
CA ALA A 150 -25.39 -6.28 4.42
C ALA A 150 -26.20 -6.61 3.15
N ALA A 151 -27.50 -6.89 3.31
CA ALA A 151 -28.41 -7.14 2.17
C ALA A 151 -28.55 -5.87 1.32
N THR A 152 -28.61 -4.72 2.00
CA THR A 152 -28.53 -3.36 1.45
C THR A 152 -27.87 -2.46 2.50
N PRO A 153 -27.33 -1.27 2.13
CA PRO A 153 -26.71 -0.36 3.09
C PRO A 153 -27.62 0.00 4.28
N GLY A 154 -27.04 0.16 5.47
CA GLY A 154 -27.75 0.57 6.70
C GLY A 154 -27.92 -0.53 7.77
N ALA A 155 -27.21 -1.65 7.66
CA ALA A 155 -27.11 -2.63 8.74
C ALA A 155 -26.03 -2.19 9.75
N VAL A 156 -26.46 -1.73 10.93
CA VAL A 156 -25.58 -1.20 11.98
C VAL A 156 -25.43 -2.23 13.10
N VAL A 157 -24.19 -2.65 13.36
CA VAL A 157 -23.82 -3.56 14.45
C VAL A 157 -23.08 -2.77 15.53
N ALA A 158 -23.59 -2.83 16.76
CA ALA A 158 -22.98 -2.19 17.91
C ALA A 158 -22.83 -3.19 19.06
N PRO A 159 -21.78 -3.08 19.89
CA PRO A 159 -21.56 -4.00 20.98
C PRO A 159 -22.67 -3.82 22.02
N ARG A 160 -23.03 -4.93 22.67
CA ARG A 160 -23.99 -4.90 23.79
C ARG A 160 -23.24 -4.71 25.10
N GLN A 161 -22.21 -5.52 25.31
CA GLN A 161 -21.36 -5.48 26.51
C GLN A 161 -19.90 -5.86 26.23
N SER A 162 -19.59 -6.41 25.05
CA SER A 162 -18.25 -6.89 24.71
C SER A 162 -17.29 -5.75 24.40
N GLU A 163 -16.01 -5.97 24.70
CA GLU A 163 -14.92 -5.09 24.28
C GLU A 163 -14.68 -5.16 22.76
N VAL A 164 -15.11 -6.26 22.13
CA VAL A 164 -15.01 -6.49 20.68
C VAL A 164 -16.41 -6.71 20.10
N THR A 165 -16.76 -5.97 19.06
CA THR A 165 -18.09 -6.08 18.42
C THR A 165 -18.21 -7.30 17.52
N ILE A 166 -17.22 -7.54 16.65
CA ILE A 166 -17.15 -8.73 15.78
C ILE A 166 -15.82 -9.43 15.99
N THR A 167 -15.86 -10.66 16.51
CA THR A 167 -14.71 -11.57 16.57
C THR A 167 -14.80 -12.61 15.47
N ILE A 168 -13.84 -12.60 14.54
CA ILE A 168 -13.68 -13.62 13.50
C ILE A 168 -12.79 -14.73 14.05
N ALA A 169 -13.43 -15.84 14.44
CA ALA A 169 -12.82 -17.02 15.04
C ALA A 169 -12.90 -18.24 14.12
N ALA A 170 -12.80 -18.02 12.81
CA ALA A 170 -12.79 -19.04 11.77
C ALA A 170 -12.05 -18.54 10.53
N ASN A 171 -11.66 -19.48 9.69
CA ASN A 171 -11.09 -19.25 8.37
C ASN A 171 -12.20 -19.18 7.31
N ASP A 172 -11.87 -18.68 6.11
CA ASP A 172 -12.82 -18.58 4.98
C ASP A 172 -14.05 -17.73 5.35
N VAL A 173 -13.81 -16.54 5.90
CA VAL A 173 -14.85 -15.61 6.38
C VAL A 173 -14.84 -14.32 5.55
N THR A 174 -16.03 -13.85 5.17
CA THR A 174 -16.21 -12.50 4.62
C THR A 174 -17.10 -11.67 5.52
N VAL A 175 -16.70 -10.44 5.82
CA VAL A 175 -17.54 -9.41 6.47
C VAL A 175 -17.65 -8.23 5.52
N GLU A 176 -18.86 -7.92 5.07
CA GLU A 176 -19.07 -6.96 3.98
C GLU A 176 -20.27 -6.03 4.14
N GLY A 177 -20.06 -4.75 3.83
CA GLY A 177 -21.15 -3.77 3.69
C GLY A 177 -21.81 -3.34 5.00
N LEU A 178 -21.29 -3.77 6.15
CA LEU A 178 -21.84 -3.46 7.47
C LEU A 178 -21.34 -2.11 7.96
N GLU A 179 -22.15 -1.46 8.80
CA GLU A 179 -21.65 -0.43 9.71
C GLU A 179 -21.35 -1.09 11.05
N VAL A 180 -20.12 -0.96 11.55
CA VAL A 180 -19.68 -1.61 12.79
C VAL A 180 -19.14 -0.53 13.74
N THR A 181 -19.79 -0.38 14.89
CA THR A 181 -19.29 0.45 15.99
C THR A 181 -18.41 -0.41 16.88
N GLY A 182 -17.21 0.03 17.21
CA GLY A 182 -16.27 -0.67 18.06
C GLY A 182 -16.63 -0.64 19.54
N GLY A 183 -16.36 -1.75 20.22
CA GLY A 183 -16.25 -1.78 21.68
C GLY A 183 -14.96 -1.12 22.16
N SER A 184 -14.62 -1.27 23.44
CA SER A 184 -13.40 -0.67 24.00
C SER A 184 -12.10 -1.19 23.37
N GLN A 185 -12.08 -2.44 22.88
CA GLN A 185 -10.91 -3.05 22.23
C GLN A 185 -10.99 -2.95 20.71
N ALA A 186 -12.04 -3.48 20.06
CA ALA A 186 -12.09 -3.48 18.60
C ALA A 186 -13.50 -3.44 18.02
N ALA A 187 -13.63 -2.92 16.80
CA ALA A 187 -14.83 -3.15 16.00
C ALA A 187 -14.80 -4.53 15.33
N ILE A 188 -13.71 -4.86 14.64
CA ILE A 188 -13.51 -6.16 14.01
C ILE A 188 -12.14 -6.72 14.42
N LEU A 189 -12.14 -7.91 15.02
CA LEU A 189 -10.93 -8.60 15.46
C LEU A 189 -10.82 -9.99 14.82
N VAL A 190 -9.73 -10.26 14.10
CA VAL A 190 -9.44 -11.55 13.45
C VAL A 190 -8.46 -12.35 14.29
N VAL A 191 -8.95 -13.41 14.92
CA VAL A 191 -8.17 -14.34 15.77
C VAL A 191 -8.02 -15.73 15.17
N GLY A 192 -8.83 -16.09 14.17
CA GLY A 192 -8.80 -17.41 13.55
C GLY A 192 -9.42 -18.52 14.40
N PRO A 193 -9.40 -19.78 13.91
CA PRO A 193 -10.13 -20.90 14.53
C PRO A 193 -9.59 -21.34 15.89
N ASP A 194 -8.27 -21.43 16.04
CA ASP A 194 -7.60 -21.74 17.31
C ASP A 194 -6.31 -20.90 17.40
N PHE A 195 -6.43 -19.71 17.98
CA PHE A 195 -5.35 -18.73 18.06
C PHE A 195 -4.07 -19.37 18.63
N GLN A 196 -2.93 -19.14 17.98
CA GLN A 196 -1.61 -19.77 18.27
C GLN A 196 -1.45 -21.24 17.87
N ARG A 197 -2.50 -21.95 17.50
CA ARG A 197 -2.43 -23.39 17.16
C ARG A 197 -2.79 -23.69 15.72
N GLU A 198 -3.63 -22.85 15.12
CA GLU A 198 -4.01 -22.92 13.72
C GLU A 198 -3.82 -21.56 13.04
N PRO A 199 -3.25 -21.52 11.82
CA PRO A 199 -3.06 -20.27 11.10
C PRO A 199 -4.38 -19.68 10.61
N ILE A 200 -4.45 -18.35 10.57
CA ILE A 200 -5.54 -17.61 9.93
C ILE A 200 -5.36 -17.72 8.42
N ARG A 201 -6.45 -18.03 7.70
CA ARG A 201 -6.49 -18.03 6.23
C ARG A 201 -7.79 -17.49 5.68
N ASN A 202 -7.69 -16.77 4.56
CA ASN A 202 -8.81 -16.33 3.71
C ASN A 202 -9.88 -15.56 4.50
N VAL A 203 -9.50 -14.41 5.05
CA VAL A 203 -10.43 -13.51 5.75
C VAL A 203 -10.53 -12.22 4.95
N THR A 204 -11.74 -11.87 4.51
CA THR A 204 -12.01 -10.65 3.76
C THR A 204 -12.90 -9.72 4.58
N ILE A 205 -12.44 -8.51 4.83
CA ILE A 205 -13.18 -7.43 5.48
C ILE A 205 -13.29 -6.31 4.46
N ARG A 206 -14.47 -6.14 3.85
CA ARG A 206 -14.61 -5.22 2.72
C ARG A 206 -15.83 -4.32 2.75
N ASN A 207 -15.69 -3.10 2.24
CA ASN A 207 -16.79 -2.15 2.07
C ASN A 207 -17.58 -1.88 3.38
N ASN A 208 -16.94 -1.99 4.55
CA ASN A 208 -17.58 -1.71 5.83
C ASN A 208 -17.34 -0.26 6.26
N ILE A 209 -18.25 0.28 7.07
CA ILE A 209 -18.06 1.54 7.79
C ILE A 209 -17.73 1.19 9.24
N VAL A 210 -16.49 1.38 9.66
CA VAL A 210 -15.99 1.04 10.99
C VAL A 210 -15.77 2.29 11.81
N ARG A 211 -16.33 2.34 13.03
CA ARG A 211 -16.27 3.52 13.91
C ARG A 211 -15.86 3.16 15.32
N GLY A 212 -14.83 3.81 15.85
CA GLY A 212 -14.47 3.67 17.26
C GLY A 212 -13.72 2.39 17.61
N GLY A 213 -13.21 2.37 18.84
CA GLY A 213 -12.42 1.29 19.42
C GLY A 213 -10.93 1.60 19.49
N LEU A 214 -10.22 0.83 20.31
CA LEU A 214 -8.76 0.86 20.34
C LEU A 214 -8.20 0.44 18.97
N PHE A 215 -8.80 -0.58 18.38
CA PHE A 215 -8.61 -0.97 16.98
C PHE A 215 -9.90 -0.81 16.19
N GLY A 216 -9.84 -0.23 14.98
CA GLY A 216 -10.95 -0.35 14.04
C GLY A 216 -11.04 -1.80 13.55
N ILE A 217 -10.02 -2.21 12.82
CA ILE A 217 -9.83 -3.56 12.31
C ILE A 217 -8.46 -4.05 12.79
N ALA A 218 -8.43 -5.20 13.46
CA ALA A 218 -7.19 -5.84 13.89
C ALA A 218 -7.12 -7.30 13.45
N ALA A 219 -5.95 -7.76 13.02
CA ALA A 219 -5.73 -9.13 12.57
C ALA A 219 -4.48 -9.77 13.18
N ASN A 220 -4.63 -11.06 13.51
CA ASN A 220 -3.59 -11.92 14.11
C ASN A 220 -3.05 -11.40 15.46
N ILE A 221 -3.96 -10.84 16.24
CA ILE A 221 -3.77 -10.38 17.62
C ILE A 221 -5.07 -10.67 18.37
N ASP A 222 -5.01 -11.03 19.65
CA ASP A 222 -6.20 -11.21 20.48
C ASP A 222 -6.51 -9.96 21.32
N ALA A 223 -7.68 -9.94 21.98
CA ALA A 223 -8.10 -8.82 22.81
C ALA A 223 -7.22 -8.60 24.06
N ALA A 224 -6.38 -9.58 24.41
CA ALA A 224 -5.42 -9.50 25.50
C ALA A 224 -4.02 -9.07 25.02
N TRP A 225 -3.89 -8.63 23.76
CA TRP A 225 -2.63 -8.19 23.15
C TRP A 225 -1.57 -9.29 23.03
N ASN A 226 -1.99 -10.55 23.00
CA ASN A 226 -1.10 -11.63 22.60
C ASN A 226 -0.95 -11.60 21.08
N TYR A 227 0.29 -11.62 20.60
CA TYR A 227 0.61 -11.56 19.19
C TYR A 227 0.64 -12.95 18.53
N GLY A 228 0.09 -13.08 17.32
CA GLY A 228 0.04 -14.35 16.60
C GLY A 228 1.42 -14.91 16.25
N THR A 229 1.76 -16.09 16.77
CA THR A 229 3.03 -16.77 16.44
C THR A 229 3.00 -17.54 15.13
N LEU A 230 1.80 -17.80 14.59
CA LEU A 230 1.61 -18.41 13.28
C LEU A 230 1.25 -17.31 12.26
N PRO A 231 1.80 -17.37 11.03
CA PRO A 231 1.50 -16.36 10.02
C PRO A 231 0.02 -16.45 9.59
N ALA A 232 -0.61 -15.29 9.45
CA ALA A 232 -1.91 -15.17 8.81
C ALA A 232 -1.76 -14.98 7.30
N ASP A 233 -2.45 -15.78 6.49
CA ASP A 233 -2.35 -15.73 5.03
C ASP A 233 -3.70 -15.33 4.40
N GLY A 234 -3.68 -14.56 3.32
CA GLY A 234 -4.92 -14.13 2.65
C GLY A 234 -5.84 -13.29 3.54
N VAL A 235 -5.27 -12.30 4.25
CA VAL A 235 -6.06 -11.27 4.96
C VAL A 235 -6.30 -10.10 4.01
N GLU A 236 -7.53 -9.92 3.55
CA GLU A 236 -7.92 -8.81 2.68
C GLU A 236 -8.71 -7.78 3.49
N ILE A 237 -8.24 -6.53 3.50
CA ILE A 237 -8.94 -5.40 4.12
C ILE A 237 -9.13 -4.35 3.03
N SER A 238 -10.30 -4.32 2.40
CA SER A 238 -10.52 -3.53 1.17
C SER A 238 -11.76 -2.63 1.17
N GLY A 239 -11.65 -1.40 0.68
CA GLY A 239 -12.84 -0.54 0.49
C GLY A 239 -13.51 -0.07 1.78
N ASN A 240 -12.90 -0.25 2.96
CA ASN A 240 -13.52 0.13 4.23
C ASN A 240 -13.34 1.62 4.52
N SER A 241 -14.32 2.23 5.19
CA SER A 241 -14.18 3.54 5.81
C SER A 241 -13.97 3.35 7.32
N VAL A 242 -12.79 3.66 7.84
CA VAL A 242 -12.42 3.45 9.25
C VAL A 242 -12.17 4.78 9.93
N SER A 243 -12.91 5.09 11.00
CA SER A 243 -12.76 6.37 11.70
C SER A 243 -12.95 6.31 13.22
N GLY A 244 -12.44 7.31 13.94
CA GLY A 244 -12.66 7.47 15.38
C GLY A 244 -11.93 6.42 16.24
N CYS A 245 -10.93 5.74 15.69
CA CYS A 245 -10.20 4.65 16.34
C CYS A 245 -8.83 5.12 16.84
N THR A 246 -8.26 4.41 17.82
CA THR A 246 -6.86 4.67 18.21
C THR A 246 -5.89 4.17 17.14
N ARG A 247 -6.10 2.94 16.65
CA ARG A 247 -5.41 2.34 15.51
C ARG A 247 -6.46 1.91 14.49
N ALA A 248 -6.50 2.48 13.30
CA ALA A 248 -7.56 2.14 12.35
C ALA A 248 -7.43 0.70 11.84
N ILE A 249 -6.29 0.36 11.25
CA ILE A 249 -6.02 -0.97 10.72
C ILE A 249 -4.70 -1.46 11.31
N TYR A 250 -4.76 -2.55 12.07
CA TYR A 250 -3.60 -3.14 12.73
C TYR A 250 -3.42 -4.58 12.29
N VAL A 251 -2.28 -4.89 11.71
CA VAL A 251 -1.98 -6.24 11.21
C VAL A 251 -0.65 -6.71 11.79
N TYR A 252 -0.66 -7.92 12.37
CA TYR A 252 0.54 -8.56 12.90
C TYR A 252 0.87 -9.85 12.16
N ASN A 253 2.13 -10.13 11.82
CA ASN A 253 2.58 -11.41 11.24
C ASN A 253 1.61 -11.97 10.18
N ALA A 254 1.34 -11.17 9.15
CA ALA A 254 0.36 -11.52 8.14
C ALA A 254 0.81 -11.14 6.74
N ARG A 255 0.30 -11.88 5.76
CA ARG A 255 0.25 -11.50 4.35
C ARG A 255 -1.08 -10.80 4.11
N ALA A 256 -1.06 -9.49 4.26
CA ALA A 256 -2.25 -8.66 4.15
C ALA A 256 -2.27 -7.82 2.88
N GLU A 257 -3.44 -7.76 2.26
CA GLU A 257 -3.77 -6.86 1.16
C GLU A 257 -4.70 -5.77 1.71
N ILE A 258 -4.13 -4.60 2.00
CA ILE A 258 -4.84 -3.45 2.58
C ILE A 258 -5.02 -2.42 1.49
N THR A 259 -6.21 -2.40 0.85
CA THR A 259 -6.40 -1.56 -0.34
C THR A 259 -7.69 -0.75 -0.37
N HIS A 260 -7.66 0.44 -1.00
CA HIS A 260 -8.86 1.25 -1.21
C HIS A 260 -9.62 1.61 0.09
N ASN A 261 -8.95 1.61 1.25
CA ASN A 261 -9.57 2.03 2.51
C ASN A 261 -9.46 3.54 2.67
N SER A 262 -10.50 4.14 3.25
CA SER A 262 -10.51 5.51 3.72
C SER A 262 -10.35 5.53 5.23
N VAL A 263 -9.34 6.27 5.72
CA VAL A 263 -9.02 6.34 7.14
C VAL A 263 -8.99 7.80 7.60
N SER A 264 -9.68 8.11 8.71
CA SER A 264 -9.77 9.47 9.25
C SER A 264 -10.04 9.49 10.76
N GLN A 265 -9.92 10.67 11.41
CA GLN A 265 -10.25 10.85 12.83
C GLN A 265 -9.53 9.85 13.76
N LEU A 266 -8.22 9.71 13.57
CA LEU A 266 -7.38 8.69 14.23
C LEU A 266 -6.64 9.23 15.44
N VAL A 267 -6.35 8.39 16.44
CA VAL A 267 -5.51 8.78 17.59
C VAL A 267 -4.74 7.59 18.20
N PRO A 268 -3.50 7.19 17.80
CA PRO A 268 -2.54 7.90 16.97
C PRO A 268 -2.15 7.25 15.63
N GLU A 269 -2.78 6.16 15.16
CA GLU A 269 -2.24 5.43 13.99
C GLU A 269 -3.28 5.02 12.96
N GLY A 270 -2.96 5.21 11.68
CA GLY A 270 -3.79 4.81 10.56
C GLY A 270 -3.66 3.32 10.26
N ILE A 271 -2.70 2.96 9.39
CA ILE A 271 -2.45 1.59 8.95
C ILE A 271 -1.11 1.13 9.49
N GLY A 272 -1.11 0.11 10.34
CA GLY A 272 0.09 -0.45 10.93
C GLY A 272 0.31 -1.91 10.53
N ILE A 273 1.52 -2.23 10.08
CA ILE A 273 1.98 -3.62 9.86
C ILE A 273 3.14 -3.90 10.80
N TYR A 274 2.95 -4.91 11.64
CA TYR A 274 3.84 -5.24 12.75
C TYR A 274 4.39 -6.65 12.60
N SER A 275 5.71 -6.77 12.58
CA SER A 275 6.47 -8.01 12.47
C SER A 275 5.98 -8.94 11.35
N SER A 276 6.61 -8.87 10.19
CA SER A 276 6.28 -9.76 9.07
C SER A 276 6.54 -11.23 9.39
N GLN A 277 7.59 -11.54 10.17
CA GLN A 277 8.15 -12.90 10.31
C GLN A 277 8.28 -13.65 8.96
N GLY A 278 8.57 -12.92 7.88
CA GLY A 278 8.64 -13.45 6.50
C GLY A 278 7.33 -13.35 5.69
N SER A 279 6.29 -12.73 6.24
CA SER A 279 5.03 -12.43 5.54
C SER A 279 5.10 -11.09 4.82
N VAL A 280 4.95 -11.11 3.50
CA VAL A 280 4.93 -9.90 2.68
C VAL A 280 3.51 -9.36 2.60
N SER A 281 3.34 -8.07 2.90
CA SER A 281 2.07 -7.37 2.81
C SER A 281 2.10 -6.23 1.78
N ARG A 282 0.93 -5.83 1.29
CA ARG A 282 0.73 -4.71 0.39
C ARG A 282 -0.26 -3.71 0.98
N ILE A 283 0.16 -2.45 1.05
CA ILE A 283 -0.69 -1.30 1.39
C ILE A 283 -0.83 -0.46 0.13
N ALA A 284 -1.99 -0.48 -0.52
CA ALA A 284 -2.14 0.21 -1.79
C ALA A 284 -3.44 0.96 -2.02
N ALA A 285 -3.35 2.11 -2.67
CA ALA A 285 -4.51 2.93 -3.04
C ALA A 285 -5.42 3.30 -1.86
N ASN A 286 -4.86 3.48 -0.65
CA ASN A 286 -5.62 3.95 0.51
C ASN A 286 -5.56 5.48 0.62
N ASP A 287 -6.64 6.06 1.14
CA ASP A 287 -6.77 7.48 1.46
C ASP A 287 -6.73 7.68 2.98
N LEU A 288 -5.70 8.38 3.49
CA LEU A 288 -5.50 8.60 4.92
C LEU A 288 -5.49 10.10 5.22
N PHE A 289 -6.33 10.53 6.16
CA PHE A 289 -6.31 11.87 6.75
C PHE A 289 -5.87 11.79 8.21
N VAL A 290 -4.75 12.43 8.54
CA VAL A 290 -4.07 12.34 9.84
C VAL A 290 -3.89 13.74 10.42
N ASP A 291 -4.76 14.12 11.36
CA ASP A 291 -4.83 15.47 11.93
C ASP A 291 -4.58 15.51 13.44
N SER A 292 -4.29 14.36 14.05
CA SER A 292 -4.12 14.25 15.49
C SER A 292 -2.65 14.33 15.93
N PRO A 293 -2.37 14.90 17.11
CA PRO A 293 -1.01 15.06 17.60
C PRO A 293 -0.24 13.74 17.69
N ASN A 294 1.04 13.74 17.31
CA ASN A 294 1.92 12.57 17.36
C ASN A 294 1.41 11.35 16.58
N SER A 295 0.51 11.58 15.60
CA SER A 295 -0.11 10.51 14.84
C SER A 295 0.69 10.13 13.61
N ARG A 296 0.53 8.88 13.19
CA ARG A 296 1.21 8.27 12.04
C ARG A 296 0.19 7.79 11.03
N GLY A 297 0.40 8.08 9.76
CA GLY A 297 -0.43 7.56 8.67
C GLY A 297 -0.22 6.07 8.49
N ILE A 298 0.98 5.71 8.03
CA ILE A 298 1.41 4.32 7.85
C ILE A 298 2.56 4.03 8.81
N TYR A 299 2.49 2.90 9.50
CA TYR A 299 3.52 2.42 10.42
C TYR A 299 3.99 1.04 10.01
N ILE A 300 5.28 0.90 9.73
CA ILE A 300 5.92 -0.37 9.36
C ILE A 300 6.98 -0.70 10.41
N LEU A 301 6.84 -1.85 11.06
CA LEU A 301 7.79 -2.34 12.07
C LEU A 301 8.19 -3.79 11.79
N ASP A 302 9.49 -4.09 11.68
CA ASP A 302 10.03 -5.45 11.56
C ASP A 302 9.46 -6.20 10.35
N ASN A 303 9.54 -5.58 9.17
CA ASN A 303 8.91 -6.09 7.95
C ASN A 303 9.90 -6.38 6.83
N GLN A 304 9.71 -7.50 6.14
CA GLN A 304 10.47 -7.85 4.94
C GLN A 304 9.56 -7.87 3.71
N GLY A 305 9.94 -7.18 2.64
CA GLY A 305 9.28 -7.24 1.32
C GLY A 305 8.02 -6.40 1.16
N THR A 306 7.62 -5.62 2.19
CA THR A 306 6.36 -4.88 2.17
C THR A 306 6.32 -3.84 1.05
N LEU A 307 5.18 -3.76 0.36
CA LEU A 307 4.92 -2.81 -0.72
C LEU A 307 3.90 -1.75 -0.30
N VAL A 308 4.31 -0.48 -0.30
CA VAL A 308 3.46 0.68 -0.01
C VAL A 308 3.30 1.47 -1.29
N ASP A 309 2.15 1.34 -1.96
CA ASP A 309 1.99 1.74 -3.36
C ASP A 309 0.73 2.58 -3.63
N GLY A 310 0.87 3.78 -4.19
CA GLY A 310 -0.28 4.54 -4.69
C GLY A 310 -1.21 5.09 -3.60
N ASN A 311 -0.75 5.22 -2.35
CA ASN A 311 -1.56 5.76 -1.25
C ASN A 311 -1.55 7.30 -1.26
N SER A 312 -2.67 7.90 -0.83
CA SER A 312 -2.81 9.35 -0.64
C SER A 312 -2.90 9.65 0.85
N LEU A 313 -1.89 10.35 1.37
CA LEU A 313 -1.78 10.71 2.77
C LEU A 313 -1.83 12.23 2.88
N VAL A 314 -2.73 12.74 3.73
CA VAL A 314 -2.85 14.16 4.04
C VAL A 314 -2.75 14.37 5.55
N GLY A 315 -1.84 15.23 5.97
CA GLY A 315 -1.47 15.46 7.37
C GLY A 315 -1.68 16.89 7.85
N THR A 316 -1.08 17.20 9.01
CA THR A 316 -0.88 18.58 9.49
C THR A 316 0.60 18.89 9.76
N THR A 317 1.03 20.11 9.43
CA THR A 317 2.42 20.59 9.57
C THR A 317 2.72 21.28 10.91
N ASP A 318 1.80 21.20 11.87
CA ASP A 318 1.93 21.94 13.13
C ASP A 318 2.97 21.29 14.07
N VAL A 319 3.90 22.12 14.55
CA VAL A 319 5.02 21.73 15.41
C VAL A 319 4.55 21.24 16.78
N LEU A 320 3.41 21.73 17.28
CA LEU A 320 2.84 21.28 18.56
C LEU A 320 2.15 19.92 18.44
N THR A 321 1.83 19.50 17.22
CA THR A 321 1.08 18.30 16.93
C THR A 321 1.75 17.51 15.79
N PRO A 322 3.04 17.16 15.92
CA PRO A 322 3.80 16.70 14.78
C PRO A 322 3.26 15.36 14.29
N THR A 323 2.92 15.29 13.01
CA THR A 323 2.42 14.08 12.34
C THR A 323 3.50 13.46 11.46
N THR A 324 3.50 12.13 11.35
CA THR A 324 4.37 11.39 10.42
C THR A 324 3.53 10.73 9.34
N ALA A 325 3.86 10.91 8.07
CA ALA A 325 3.11 10.25 7.00
C ALA A 325 3.39 8.76 7.01
N ILE A 326 4.67 8.38 6.95
CA ILE A 326 5.11 7.00 6.86
C ILE A 326 6.30 6.82 7.81
N ALA A 327 6.11 6.02 8.85
CA ALA A 327 7.14 5.74 9.84
C ALA A 327 7.66 4.31 9.67
N LEU A 328 8.97 4.18 9.52
CA LEU A 328 9.62 2.93 9.12
C LEU A 328 10.67 2.51 10.16
N TYR A 329 10.50 1.30 10.68
CA TYR A 329 11.36 0.70 11.70
C TYR A 329 11.67 -0.75 11.33
N GLN A 330 12.94 -1.13 11.36
CA GLN A 330 13.43 -2.48 11.09
C GLN A 330 12.84 -3.09 9.80
N PHE A 331 12.78 -2.32 8.71
CA PHE A 331 12.32 -2.85 7.43
C PHE A 331 13.47 -3.50 6.64
N ASP A 332 13.16 -4.37 5.67
CA ASP A 332 14.07 -4.83 4.62
C ASP A 332 13.28 -5.13 3.35
N ASP A 333 13.88 -4.97 2.18
CA ASP A 333 13.23 -5.09 0.86
C ASP A 333 11.93 -4.27 0.74
N LEU A 334 11.95 -3.06 1.30
CA LEU A 334 10.79 -2.16 1.28
C LEU A 334 10.65 -1.50 -0.09
N VAL A 335 9.44 -1.51 -0.65
CA VAL A 335 9.12 -0.70 -1.83
C VAL A 335 8.09 0.35 -1.46
N LEU A 336 8.47 1.62 -1.57
CA LEU A 336 7.59 2.78 -1.40
C LEU A 336 7.41 3.45 -2.77
N SER A 337 6.26 3.27 -3.41
CA SER A 337 6.04 3.72 -4.79
C SER A 337 4.75 4.50 -5.03
N ASN A 338 4.78 5.50 -5.89
CA ASN A 338 3.57 6.21 -6.37
C ASN A 338 2.71 6.86 -5.27
N ASN A 339 3.22 7.07 -4.06
CA ASN A 339 2.45 7.65 -2.97
C ASN A 339 2.43 9.18 -3.04
N ARG A 340 1.32 9.78 -2.65
CA ARG A 340 1.16 11.24 -2.50
C ARG A 340 1.09 11.57 -1.02
N VAL A 341 2.08 12.32 -0.53
CA VAL A 341 2.19 12.77 0.87
C VAL A 341 2.11 14.29 0.89
N GLU A 342 1.14 14.83 1.62
CA GLU A 342 0.90 16.27 1.69
C GLU A 342 0.69 16.75 3.13
N GLY A 343 1.43 17.79 3.51
CA GLY A 343 1.14 18.57 4.72
C GLY A 343 1.48 17.87 6.03
N PHE A 344 2.53 17.04 6.10
CA PHE A 344 2.96 16.40 7.36
C PHE A 344 4.11 17.15 8.03
N TYR A 345 4.34 16.91 9.32
CA TYR A 345 5.59 17.35 9.92
C TYR A 345 6.78 16.53 9.36
N TRP A 346 6.68 15.20 9.41
CA TRP A 346 7.62 14.27 8.79
C TRP A 346 6.94 13.51 7.64
N GLY A 347 7.58 13.43 6.47
CA GLY A 347 7.09 12.62 5.36
C GLY A 347 7.33 11.13 5.60
N ALA A 348 8.28 10.54 4.87
CA ALA A 348 8.78 9.19 5.12
C ALA A 348 10.00 9.25 6.04
N ASP A 349 9.89 8.66 7.22
CA ASP A 349 10.95 8.67 8.24
C ASP A 349 11.41 7.25 8.55
N ALA A 350 12.59 6.90 8.06
CA ALA A 350 13.24 5.63 8.32
C ALA A 350 14.23 5.76 9.47
N CYS A 351 13.82 5.27 10.64
CA CYS A 351 14.71 5.19 11.79
C CYS A 351 15.67 4.02 11.65
N THR A 352 15.19 2.80 11.34
CA THR A 352 16.05 1.62 11.19
C THR A 352 15.61 0.74 10.03
N GLY A 353 16.54 0.09 9.33
CA GLY A 353 16.21 -0.86 8.27
C GLY A 353 17.41 -1.39 7.47
N GLY A 354 17.11 -2.15 6.43
CA GLY A 354 17.99 -2.70 5.42
C GLY A 354 17.69 -2.06 4.07
N THR A 355 17.29 -2.85 3.08
CA THR A 355 17.13 -2.37 1.70
C THR A 355 15.80 -1.65 1.45
N ALA A 356 15.81 -0.58 0.65
CA ALA A 356 14.59 0.12 0.22
C ALA A 356 14.65 0.71 -1.19
N ARG A 357 13.52 0.71 -1.89
CA ARG A 357 13.28 1.47 -3.11
C ARG A 357 12.15 2.48 -2.88
N VAL A 358 12.50 3.76 -2.92
CA VAL A 358 11.57 4.88 -2.83
C VAL A 358 11.46 5.51 -4.21
N GLU A 359 10.38 5.23 -4.93
CA GLU A 359 10.24 5.62 -6.33
C GLU A 359 8.91 6.28 -6.72
N ARG A 360 8.96 7.31 -7.58
CA ARG A 360 7.75 7.96 -8.14
C ARG A 360 6.77 8.50 -7.09
N ASN A 361 7.24 8.81 -5.89
CA ASN A 361 6.41 9.41 -4.85
C ASN A 361 6.41 10.94 -4.97
N SER A 362 5.38 11.56 -4.42
CA SER A 362 5.18 13.00 -4.39
C SER A 362 5.10 13.46 -2.93
N PHE A 363 6.07 14.24 -2.45
CA PHE A 363 6.10 14.80 -1.10
C PHE A 363 5.97 16.32 -1.15
N HIS A 364 4.88 16.84 -0.59
CA HIS A 364 4.51 18.25 -0.68
C HIS A 364 4.36 18.86 0.71
N ASN A 365 5.05 19.99 0.94
CA ASN A 365 4.89 20.84 2.12
C ASN A 365 5.11 20.09 3.45
N THR A 366 6.22 19.37 3.60
CA THR A 366 6.56 18.78 4.91
C THR A 366 7.31 19.79 5.79
N ALA A 367 6.94 19.89 7.08
CA ALA A 367 7.53 20.88 7.98
C ALA A 367 9.01 20.61 8.34
N ALA A 368 9.42 19.35 8.32
CA ALA A 368 10.80 18.90 8.50
C ALA A 368 11.30 18.23 7.20
N TRP A 369 11.66 16.95 7.26
CA TRP A 369 12.09 16.19 6.10
C TRP A 369 10.92 15.52 5.36
N ALA A 370 10.97 15.58 4.03
CA ALA A 370 10.08 14.80 3.18
C ALA A 370 10.47 13.32 3.17
N ILE A 371 11.77 13.03 3.06
CA ILE A 371 12.32 11.68 3.21
C ILE A 371 13.55 11.76 4.10
N SER A 372 13.66 10.87 5.08
CA SER A 372 14.85 10.71 5.91
C SER A 372 15.20 9.23 6.07
N PHE A 373 16.48 8.93 5.95
CA PHE A 373 17.08 7.68 6.39
C PHE A 373 18.10 8.03 7.48
N GLY A 374 17.78 7.65 8.73
CA GLY A 374 18.45 8.10 9.94
C GLY A 374 19.52 7.14 10.46
N THR A 375 19.15 5.93 10.90
CA THR A 375 20.10 4.98 11.47
C THR A 375 20.07 3.64 10.76
N ALA A 376 21.12 3.32 10.03
CA ALA A 376 21.36 1.97 9.56
C ALA A 376 21.47 1.02 10.78
N ILE A 377 20.86 -0.17 10.74
CA ILE A 377 21.09 -1.27 11.71
C ILE A 377 21.93 -2.40 11.11
N THR A 378 22.04 -2.39 9.78
CA THR A 378 22.83 -3.24 8.90
C THR A 378 23.33 -2.37 7.75
N THR A 379 24.12 -2.88 6.80
CA THR A 379 24.30 -2.17 5.52
C THR A 379 22.93 -1.88 4.91
N THR A 380 22.67 -0.63 4.59
CA THR A 380 21.36 -0.13 4.14
C THR A 380 21.51 0.35 2.71
N ASP A 381 21.03 -0.45 1.75
CA ASP A 381 21.02 -0.06 0.33
C ASP A 381 19.69 0.63 -0.01
N VAL A 382 19.75 1.90 -0.36
CA VAL A 382 18.56 2.71 -0.66
C VAL A 382 18.62 3.30 -2.06
N SER A 383 17.53 3.16 -2.80
CA SER A 383 17.35 3.81 -4.10
C SER A 383 16.22 4.83 -4.01
N ILE A 384 16.54 6.09 -4.31
CA ILE A 384 15.62 7.23 -4.30
C ILE A 384 15.50 7.70 -5.74
N VAL A 385 14.40 7.34 -6.39
CA VAL A 385 14.28 7.40 -7.85
C VAL A 385 13.01 8.11 -8.31
N ASP A 386 13.12 9.06 -9.23
CA ASP A 386 11.96 9.68 -9.90
C ASP A 386 10.90 10.28 -8.95
N ASN A 387 11.29 10.68 -7.74
CA ASN A 387 10.38 11.32 -6.78
C ASN A 387 10.26 12.83 -7.03
N THR A 388 9.10 13.40 -6.68
CA THR A 388 8.88 14.85 -6.68
C THR A 388 8.76 15.35 -5.25
N ILE A 389 9.69 16.19 -4.81
CA ILE A 389 9.78 16.70 -3.44
C ILE A 389 9.78 18.22 -3.47
N ARG A 390 8.74 18.83 -2.89
CA ARG A 390 8.58 20.28 -2.88
C ARG A 390 8.09 20.88 -1.58
N GLY A 391 8.49 22.13 -1.34
CA GLY A 391 7.99 22.92 -0.21
C GLY A 391 8.41 22.38 1.17
N SER A 392 9.44 21.55 1.23
CA SER A 392 9.88 20.88 2.45
C SER A 392 11.04 21.63 3.10
N TYR A 393 11.25 21.50 4.42
CA TYR A 393 12.45 22.08 5.04
C TYR A 393 13.70 21.33 4.55
N TRP A 394 13.71 20.00 4.66
CA TRP A 394 14.68 19.15 3.98
C TRP A 394 13.94 18.27 2.98
N GLY A 395 14.36 18.25 1.72
CA GLY A 395 13.76 17.35 0.74
C GLY A 395 14.12 15.90 1.04
N LEU A 396 15.42 15.62 1.07
CA LEU A 396 15.97 14.32 1.43
C LEU A 396 17.08 14.50 2.47
N ARG A 397 17.01 13.75 3.57
CA ARG A 397 18.12 13.59 4.53
C ARG A 397 18.67 12.17 4.45
N LEU A 398 19.97 12.06 4.29
CA LEU A 398 20.70 10.79 4.33
C LEU A 398 21.73 10.83 5.45
N ASP A 399 21.71 9.80 6.28
CA ASP A 399 22.45 9.70 7.52
C ASP A 399 22.94 8.25 7.71
N ASP A 400 24.17 8.06 8.20
CA ASP A 400 24.77 6.77 8.56
C ASP A 400 25.20 6.77 10.04
N ASP A 401 24.33 7.28 10.92
CA ASP A 401 24.58 7.48 12.35
C ASP A 401 24.85 6.17 13.15
N GLY A 402 24.93 5.02 12.48
CA GLY A 402 25.40 3.74 13.04
C GLY A 402 26.74 3.24 12.48
N GLY A 403 27.25 3.85 11.40
CA GLY A 403 28.48 3.45 10.71
C GLY A 403 28.39 2.05 10.08
N TYR A 404 27.18 1.59 9.75
CA TYR A 404 26.96 0.24 9.20
C TYR A 404 27.03 0.20 7.67
N GLY A 405 27.25 1.35 7.04
CA GLY A 405 27.46 1.47 5.60
C GLY A 405 26.18 1.72 4.85
N LEU A 406 25.67 2.96 4.90
CA LEU A 406 24.65 3.41 3.96
C LEU A 406 25.18 3.33 2.53
N GLN A 407 24.37 2.87 1.58
CA GLN A 407 24.62 3.00 0.15
C GLN A 407 23.38 3.60 -0.51
N ALA A 408 23.49 4.82 -1.03
CA ALA A 408 22.36 5.56 -1.55
C ALA A 408 22.55 5.97 -3.01
N THR A 409 21.59 5.59 -3.87
CA THR A 409 21.48 6.12 -5.23
C THR A 409 20.33 7.10 -5.31
N VAL A 410 20.61 8.37 -5.63
CA VAL A 410 19.62 9.43 -5.80
C VAL A 410 19.60 9.85 -7.27
N ARG A 411 18.55 9.48 -8.02
CA ARG A 411 18.45 9.78 -9.46
C ARG A 411 17.04 10.14 -9.94
N GLY A 412 16.94 10.97 -10.98
CA GLY A 412 15.65 11.30 -11.62
C GLY A 412 14.70 12.13 -10.75
N ASN A 413 15.08 12.50 -9.53
CA ASN A 413 14.21 13.21 -8.60
C ASN A 413 14.11 14.70 -8.95
N SER A 414 13.01 15.33 -8.54
CA SER A 414 12.82 16.78 -8.54
C SER A 414 12.81 17.31 -7.11
N PHE A 415 13.69 18.25 -6.81
CA PHE A 415 13.74 18.97 -5.54
C PHE A 415 13.46 20.44 -5.79
N THR A 416 12.25 20.89 -5.46
CA THR A 416 11.79 22.24 -5.82
C THR A 416 11.24 23.00 -4.62
N ASP A 417 11.60 24.27 -4.43
CA ASP A 417 11.04 25.10 -3.36
C ASP A 417 11.27 24.54 -1.94
N ASN A 418 12.30 23.72 -1.74
CA ASN A 418 12.67 23.27 -0.39
C ASN A 418 13.60 24.28 0.27
N VAL A 419 13.79 24.21 1.59
CA VAL A 419 14.88 24.99 2.21
C VAL A 419 16.22 24.36 1.80
N VAL A 420 16.36 23.05 1.97
CA VAL A 420 17.48 22.27 1.44
C VAL A 420 16.92 21.13 0.59
N GLY A 421 17.42 20.95 -0.64
CA GLY A 421 17.01 19.83 -1.51
C GLY A 421 17.47 18.48 -0.95
N VAL A 422 18.78 18.26 -0.90
CA VAL A 422 19.42 17.07 -0.33
C VAL A 422 20.39 17.47 0.78
N GLN A 423 20.31 16.81 1.92
CA GLN A 423 21.20 16.92 3.06
C GLN A 423 21.91 15.59 3.31
N LEU A 424 23.24 15.59 3.28
CA LEU A 424 24.05 14.47 3.78
C LEU A 424 24.57 14.83 5.17
N ALA A 425 24.34 13.95 6.15
CA ALA A 425 24.87 14.13 7.50
C ALA A 425 26.39 13.90 7.55
N SER A 426 27.03 14.34 8.63
CA SER A 426 28.47 14.17 8.85
C SER A 426 28.90 12.71 9.05
N SER A 427 27.96 11.84 9.40
CA SER A 427 28.15 10.41 9.62
C SER A 427 28.40 9.61 8.34
N VAL A 428 27.90 10.11 7.20
CA VAL A 428 28.14 9.50 5.88
C VAL A 428 29.64 9.59 5.57
N ALA A 429 30.30 8.46 5.36
CA ALA A 429 31.75 8.37 5.21
C ALA A 429 32.13 7.60 3.93
N GLY A 430 32.96 8.21 3.09
CA GLY A 430 33.44 7.60 1.84
C GLY A 430 32.50 7.80 0.65
N ASP A 431 32.49 6.82 -0.26
CA ASP A 431 31.79 6.81 -1.55
C ASP A 431 30.37 6.22 -1.49
N GLN A 432 29.70 6.42 -0.36
CA GLN A 432 28.40 5.83 -0.02
C GLN A 432 27.21 6.37 -0.81
N VAL A 433 27.31 7.58 -1.37
CA VAL A 433 26.15 8.30 -1.92
C VAL A 433 26.46 8.79 -3.33
N ALA A 434 25.60 8.43 -4.27
CA ALA A 434 25.65 8.89 -5.67
C ALA A 434 24.43 9.76 -5.97
N VAL A 435 24.65 11.03 -6.35
CA VAL A 435 23.58 12.00 -6.64
C VAL A 435 23.73 12.46 -8.09
N HIS A 436 22.99 11.86 -9.03
CA HIS A 436 23.12 12.17 -10.46
C HIS A 436 21.77 12.19 -11.17
N GLY A 437 21.65 12.98 -12.24
CA GLY A 437 20.43 12.99 -13.05
C GLY A 437 19.20 13.50 -12.30
N ASN A 438 19.36 14.36 -11.30
CA ASN A 438 18.26 15.01 -10.57
C ASN A 438 18.05 16.46 -11.06
N ALA A 439 16.89 17.01 -10.75
CA ALA A 439 16.53 18.40 -11.00
C ALA A 439 16.38 19.16 -9.68
N PHE A 440 17.18 20.20 -9.49
CA PHE A 440 17.08 21.14 -8.37
C PHE A 440 16.59 22.49 -8.86
N CYS A 441 15.74 23.12 -8.06
CA CYS A 441 15.16 24.39 -8.41
C CYS A 441 14.66 25.17 -7.20
N ARG A 442 15.05 26.45 -7.09
CA ARG A 442 14.48 27.40 -6.13
C ARG A 442 14.58 26.88 -4.69
N ASN A 443 15.59 26.05 -4.40
CA ASN A 443 15.85 25.64 -3.03
C ASN A 443 16.51 26.80 -2.29
N LEU A 444 15.89 27.26 -1.20
CA LEU A 444 16.17 28.56 -0.58
C LEU A 444 17.59 28.65 0.00
N ASN A 445 18.03 27.60 0.70
CA ASN A 445 19.32 27.57 1.37
C ASN A 445 20.36 26.84 0.52
N ALA A 446 20.03 25.67 -0.02
CA ALA A 446 20.89 24.88 -0.92
C ALA A 446 20.09 23.87 -1.73
N ALA A 447 20.54 23.58 -2.95
CA ALA A 447 20.14 22.35 -3.63
C ALA A 447 20.72 21.13 -2.92
N LEU A 448 22.00 21.19 -2.58
CA LEU A 448 22.74 20.12 -1.92
C LEU A 448 23.61 20.69 -0.80
N ARG A 449 23.47 20.13 0.39
CA ARG A 449 24.31 20.41 1.55
C ARG A 449 24.93 19.10 2.05
N SER A 450 26.25 19.02 2.05
CA SER A 450 26.98 17.89 2.65
C SER A 450 27.71 18.32 3.92
N GLU A 451 27.39 17.69 5.04
CA GLU A 451 28.14 17.82 6.30
C GLU A 451 29.24 16.76 6.42
N SER A 452 29.29 15.81 5.49
CA SER A 452 30.34 14.80 5.40
C SER A 452 31.67 15.42 4.95
N GLU A 453 32.76 14.94 5.56
CA GLU A 453 34.12 15.25 5.13
C GLU A 453 34.60 14.37 3.95
N ALA A 454 33.75 13.44 3.49
CA ALA A 454 34.04 12.63 2.32
C ALA A 454 33.80 13.42 1.01
N PRO A 455 34.66 13.25 -0.01
CA PRO A 455 34.38 13.78 -1.34
C PRO A 455 33.08 13.19 -1.90
N LEU A 456 32.30 14.03 -2.57
CA LEU A 456 31.04 13.63 -3.19
C LEU A 456 31.06 13.96 -4.68
N ASP A 457 30.68 13.00 -5.53
CA ASP A 457 30.34 13.28 -6.92
C ASP A 457 28.84 13.55 -7.03
N ALA A 458 28.51 14.78 -7.37
CA ALA A 458 27.16 15.27 -7.68
C ALA A 458 27.10 15.83 -9.11
N SER A 459 27.94 15.34 -10.02
CA SER A 459 27.86 15.70 -11.44
C SER A 459 26.55 15.23 -12.07
N GLU A 460 26.24 15.80 -13.24
CA GLU A 460 25.11 15.45 -14.10
C GLU A 460 23.72 15.71 -13.51
N ASN A 461 23.63 16.63 -12.55
CA ASN A 461 22.36 17.19 -12.11
C ASN A 461 22.03 18.50 -12.87
N TRP A 462 20.74 18.81 -12.96
CA TRP A 462 20.25 20.14 -13.33
C TRP A 462 20.15 20.99 -12.06
N TRP A 463 20.94 22.06 -11.97
CA TRP A 463 20.99 22.92 -10.78
C TRP A 463 20.04 24.12 -10.85
N GLY A 464 19.07 24.08 -11.76
CA GLY A 464 18.19 25.21 -12.02
C GLY A 464 18.84 26.29 -12.87
N SER A 465 20.03 26.08 -13.45
CA SER A 465 20.63 27.03 -14.41
C SER A 465 21.65 26.39 -15.35
N ASN A 466 21.75 26.93 -16.56
CA ASN A 466 22.71 26.52 -17.59
C ASN A 466 24.17 26.86 -17.27
N ASP A 467 24.40 27.93 -16.50
CA ASP A 467 25.74 28.34 -16.05
C ASP A 467 26.22 27.57 -14.80
N GLY A 468 25.39 26.66 -14.27
CA GLY A 468 25.74 25.74 -13.19
C GLY A 468 25.24 26.17 -11.81
N PRO A 469 25.58 25.41 -10.76
CA PRO A 469 25.15 25.70 -9.40
C PRO A 469 25.89 26.91 -8.81
N GLY A 470 25.27 27.55 -7.84
CA GLY A 470 25.93 28.55 -7.01
C GLY A 470 27.07 27.93 -6.17
N PRO A 471 28.10 28.72 -5.80
CA PRO A 471 28.19 30.17 -5.99
C PRO A 471 28.79 30.61 -7.34
N MET A 472 29.25 29.68 -8.19
CA MET A 472 29.93 30.02 -9.45
C MET A 472 28.96 30.35 -10.59
N GLY A 473 27.83 29.63 -10.65
CA GLY A 473 26.71 29.91 -11.55
C GLY A 473 25.53 30.55 -10.82
N SER A 474 24.44 30.79 -11.56
CA SER A 474 23.19 31.37 -11.05
C SER A 474 22.16 30.32 -10.60
N GLY A 475 22.49 29.03 -10.70
CA GLY A 475 21.67 27.95 -10.16
C GLY A 475 21.68 27.88 -8.63
N ASP A 476 20.92 26.94 -8.10
CA ASP A 476 20.81 26.71 -6.66
C ASP A 476 22.20 26.41 -6.05
N LEU A 477 22.40 26.87 -4.80
CA LEU A 477 23.67 26.76 -4.10
C LEU A 477 24.02 25.30 -3.76
N VAL A 478 25.28 24.92 -3.99
CA VAL A 478 25.87 23.67 -3.47
C VAL A 478 26.90 24.01 -2.41
N LYS A 479 26.87 23.31 -1.28
CA LYS A 479 27.79 23.54 -0.15
C LYS A 479 28.17 22.24 0.53
N GLY A 480 29.44 22.10 0.88
CA GLY A 480 30.01 20.90 1.48
C GLY A 480 31.08 21.23 2.51
N ALA A 481 31.24 20.38 3.52
CA ALA A 481 32.44 20.39 4.38
C ALA A 481 33.69 19.93 3.60
N ALA A 482 33.52 19.03 2.63
CA ALA A 482 34.55 18.61 1.67
C ALA A 482 34.23 19.05 0.23
N THR A 483 35.09 18.64 -0.71
CA THR A 483 34.92 18.94 -2.13
C THR A 483 33.72 18.18 -2.70
N ILE A 484 32.83 18.90 -3.38
CA ILE A 484 31.72 18.33 -4.14
C ILE A 484 31.96 18.56 -5.63
N SER A 485 32.12 17.50 -6.40
CA SER A 485 32.21 17.59 -7.86
C SER A 485 30.82 17.80 -8.45
N VAL A 486 30.61 18.91 -9.15
CA VAL A 486 29.31 19.25 -9.76
C VAL A 486 29.38 19.33 -11.29
N SER A 487 30.56 19.12 -11.87
CA SER A 487 30.83 19.22 -13.30
C SER A 487 31.14 17.85 -13.89
N PRO A 488 30.62 17.51 -15.09
CA PRO A 488 29.70 18.33 -15.90
C PRO A 488 28.32 18.41 -15.24
N TRP A 489 27.61 19.53 -15.39
CA TRP A 489 26.19 19.62 -15.01
C TRP A 489 25.29 19.54 -16.25
N MET A 490 24.02 19.20 -16.02
CA MET A 490 23.00 19.14 -17.06
C MET A 490 22.71 20.53 -17.62
N ARG A 491 22.37 20.64 -18.91
CA ARG A 491 22.01 21.93 -19.53
C ARG A 491 20.73 21.80 -20.35
N LEU A 492 19.92 22.85 -20.31
CA LEU A 492 18.86 23.08 -21.28
C LEU A 492 19.49 23.61 -22.57
N SER A 493 19.34 22.85 -23.65
CA SER A 493 19.69 23.26 -25.00
C SER A 493 18.44 23.29 -25.87
N ALA A 494 18.48 24.02 -26.97
CA ALA A 494 17.39 23.96 -27.93
C ALA A 494 17.87 24.30 -29.34
N THR A 495 17.10 23.82 -30.31
CA THR A 495 17.28 24.11 -31.72
C THR A 495 15.94 24.51 -32.33
N ALA A 496 15.96 25.44 -33.27
CA ALA A 496 14.81 25.80 -34.09
C ALA A 496 15.17 25.64 -35.57
N THR A 497 14.36 24.90 -36.32
CA THR A 497 14.59 24.62 -37.74
C THR A 497 13.35 24.96 -38.54
N ALA A 498 13.45 25.94 -39.45
CA ALA A 498 12.38 26.30 -40.36
C ALA A 498 12.30 25.31 -41.53
N ASP A 499 11.08 24.97 -41.95
CA ASP A 499 10.83 24.06 -43.07
C ASP A 499 10.77 24.78 -44.45
N GLY A 500 10.69 26.11 -44.45
CA GLY A 500 10.50 26.92 -45.66
C GLY A 500 9.05 26.99 -46.15
N GLU A 501 8.10 26.34 -45.47
CA GLU A 501 6.67 26.25 -45.80
C GLU A 501 5.77 26.98 -44.78
N GLY A 502 6.35 27.88 -43.98
CA GLY A 502 5.67 28.64 -42.93
C GLY A 502 5.71 28.04 -41.52
N GLN A 503 6.43 26.95 -41.27
CA GLN A 503 6.61 26.41 -39.92
C GLN A 503 8.08 26.42 -39.47
N ALA A 504 8.28 26.34 -38.17
CA ALA A 504 9.56 26.06 -37.55
C ALA A 504 9.38 25.02 -36.46
N ARG A 505 10.16 23.95 -36.51
CA ARG A 505 10.21 22.93 -35.47
C ARG A 505 11.20 23.36 -34.39
N ILE A 506 10.74 23.44 -33.15
CA ILE A 506 11.55 23.66 -31.96
C ILE A 506 11.72 22.34 -31.25
N VAL A 507 12.96 22.03 -30.87
CA VAL A 507 13.30 20.92 -29.99
C VAL A 507 14.15 21.48 -28.87
N ALA A 508 13.62 21.45 -27.64
CA ALA A 508 14.34 21.75 -26.42
C ALA A 508 14.73 20.44 -25.74
N THR A 509 15.97 20.33 -25.25
CA THR A 509 16.49 19.12 -24.62
C THR A 509 17.14 19.47 -23.28
N LEU A 510 16.70 18.80 -22.22
CA LEU A 510 17.27 18.89 -20.88
C LEU A 510 18.00 17.58 -20.54
N ALA A 511 19.30 17.57 -20.76
CA ALA A 511 20.12 16.37 -20.78
C ALA A 511 21.59 16.62 -20.44
N SER A 512 22.26 15.59 -19.93
CA SER A 512 23.71 15.47 -19.86
C SER A 512 24.19 14.36 -20.82
N ALA A 513 25.45 13.94 -20.70
CA ALA A 513 25.97 12.82 -21.48
C ALA A 513 25.27 11.50 -21.12
N HIS A 514 24.97 11.28 -19.83
CA HIS A 514 24.42 10.01 -19.35
C HIS A 514 22.95 10.09 -18.91
N TYR A 515 22.43 11.28 -18.58
CA TYR A 515 21.09 11.43 -18.00
C TYR A 515 20.19 12.33 -18.83
N ARG A 516 18.90 11.97 -18.87
CA ARG A 516 17.82 12.72 -19.51
C ARG A 516 16.72 12.97 -18.48
N LEU A 517 16.23 14.19 -18.39
CA LEU A 517 15.15 14.53 -17.45
C LEU A 517 13.80 14.50 -18.16
N ALA A 518 13.00 13.47 -17.88
CA ALA A 518 11.63 13.35 -18.35
C ALA A 518 10.62 14.09 -17.45
N GLY A 519 9.45 14.43 -17.98
CA GLY A 519 8.34 15.03 -17.26
C GLY A 519 8.60 16.44 -16.74
N ARG A 520 9.59 17.17 -17.29
CA ARG A 520 9.95 18.52 -16.85
C ARG A 520 9.19 19.56 -17.64
N GLU A 521 8.45 20.42 -16.94
CA GLU A 521 7.72 21.52 -17.56
C GLU A 521 8.68 22.55 -18.16
N LEU A 522 8.44 22.88 -19.42
CA LEU A 522 9.10 23.94 -20.17
C LEU A 522 8.04 24.91 -20.71
N LEU A 523 8.29 26.20 -20.49
CA LEU A 523 7.49 27.30 -21.02
C LEU A 523 8.20 27.92 -22.23
N LEU A 524 7.52 27.89 -23.37
CA LEU A 524 7.96 28.51 -24.61
C LEU A 524 7.13 29.77 -24.87
N THR A 525 7.80 30.84 -25.27
CA THR A 525 7.19 32.11 -25.67
C THR A 525 7.84 32.60 -26.96
N THR A 526 7.07 33.27 -27.81
CA THR A 526 7.57 33.82 -29.08
C THR A 526 7.21 35.29 -29.22
N THR A 527 8.09 36.08 -29.84
CA THR A 527 7.82 37.48 -30.18
C THR A 527 6.96 37.64 -31.43
N ARG A 528 6.90 36.61 -32.29
CA ARG A 528 6.10 36.59 -33.54
C ARG A 528 5.64 35.18 -33.88
N GLY A 529 4.58 35.08 -34.66
CA GLY A 529 3.96 33.80 -34.99
C GLY A 529 3.14 33.23 -33.84
N VAL A 530 2.65 32.00 -34.01
CA VAL A 530 1.88 31.26 -32.99
C VAL A 530 2.34 29.82 -32.93
N PHE A 531 2.39 29.25 -31.74
CA PHE A 531 2.61 27.81 -31.58
C PHE A 531 1.37 27.06 -32.06
N ALA A 532 1.54 26.08 -32.94
CA ALA A 532 0.45 25.31 -33.52
C ALA A 532 -0.30 24.51 -32.43
N GLU A 533 0.38 24.14 -31.35
CA GLU A 533 -0.16 23.35 -30.25
C GLU A 533 -1.06 24.15 -29.30
N SER A 534 -0.87 25.48 -29.21
CA SER A 534 -1.67 26.35 -28.33
C SER A 534 -2.46 27.43 -29.06
N GLU A 535 -2.25 27.57 -30.37
CA GLU A 535 -2.76 28.68 -31.20
C GLU A 535 -2.41 30.08 -30.64
N GLY A 536 -1.33 30.17 -29.86
CA GLY A 536 -0.94 31.38 -29.13
C GLY A 536 0.56 31.67 -29.16
N THR A 537 0.94 32.80 -28.57
CA THR A 537 2.35 33.21 -28.46
C THR A 537 3.10 32.50 -27.33
N THR A 538 2.41 31.66 -26.57
CA THR A 538 2.92 30.93 -25.41
C THR A 538 2.47 29.48 -25.48
N TYR A 539 3.34 28.56 -25.12
CA TYR A 539 3.05 27.13 -25.06
C TYR A 539 3.81 26.49 -23.89
N SER A 540 3.10 25.75 -23.03
CA SER A 540 3.70 24.93 -21.97
C SER A 540 3.65 23.46 -22.38
N THR A 541 4.73 22.74 -22.15
CA THR A 541 4.88 21.32 -22.49
C THR A 541 5.83 20.65 -21.51
N VAL A 542 5.93 19.32 -21.56
CA VAL A 542 6.81 18.53 -20.71
C VAL A 542 7.83 17.76 -21.54
N THR A 543 9.03 17.55 -20.99
CA THR A 543 10.02 16.68 -21.63
C THR A 543 9.58 15.21 -21.65
N ASP A 544 9.90 14.51 -22.73
CA ASP A 544 9.68 13.07 -22.89
C ASP A 544 10.80 12.23 -22.24
N ALA A 545 10.78 10.91 -22.47
CA ALA A 545 11.79 9.98 -21.96
C ALA A 545 13.21 10.27 -22.47
N ASP A 546 13.36 10.94 -23.62
CA ASP A 546 14.63 11.39 -24.17
C ASP A 546 15.08 12.74 -23.59
N GLY A 547 14.30 13.32 -22.68
CA GLY A 547 14.52 14.64 -22.10
C GLY A 547 14.20 15.77 -23.08
N GLN A 548 13.41 15.49 -24.12
CA GLN A 548 13.08 16.45 -25.18
C GLN A 548 11.66 16.97 -25.04
N ALA A 549 11.46 18.26 -25.28
CA ALA A 549 10.15 18.83 -25.53
C ALA A 549 10.13 19.48 -26.91
N GLN A 550 9.03 19.31 -27.63
CA GLN A 550 8.90 19.77 -29.02
C GLN A 550 7.74 20.76 -29.14
N ALA A 551 7.89 21.71 -30.05
CA ALA A 551 6.85 22.65 -30.41
C ALA A 551 6.97 23.06 -31.88
N THR A 552 5.86 23.49 -32.47
CA THR A 552 5.79 23.90 -33.87
C THR A 552 5.35 25.36 -33.92
N LEU A 553 6.21 26.24 -34.41
CA LEU A 553 5.92 27.66 -34.54
C LEU A 553 5.52 28.00 -35.98
N SER A 554 4.27 28.45 -36.15
CA SER A 554 3.80 29.01 -37.41
C SER A 554 4.28 30.45 -37.58
N LEU A 555 5.04 30.70 -38.66
CA LEU A 555 5.66 31.98 -38.99
C LEU A 555 5.36 32.34 -40.44
N ARG A 556 5.04 33.61 -40.71
CA ARG A 556 4.79 34.01 -42.11
C ARG A 556 6.11 34.03 -42.89
N PRO A 557 6.07 33.78 -44.21
CA PRO A 557 7.26 33.88 -45.03
C PRO A 557 7.94 35.25 -44.90
N GLY A 558 9.26 35.26 -44.69
CA GLY A 558 10.04 36.48 -44.46
C GLY A 558 10.02 37.03 -43.03
N GLU A 559 9.27 36.42 -42.10
CA GLU A 559 9.30 36.83 -40.68
C GLU A 559 10.49 36.21 -39.93
N ARG A 560 10.96 36.96 -38.93
CA ARG A 560 11.94 36.50 -37.94
C ARG A 560 11.32 36.59 -36.55
N ALA A 561 11.40 35.51 -35.79
CA ALA A 561 10.95 35.43 -34.41
C ALA A 561 12.10 35.17 -33.45
N SER A 562 11.96 35.71 -32.23
CA SER A 562 12.75 35.28 -31.08
C SER A 562 11.89 34.36 -30.23
N ILE A 563 12.43 33.20 -29.88
CA ILE A 563 11.79 32.18 -29.07
C ILE A 563 12.52 32.11 -27.74
N SER A 564 11.77 32.26 -26.67
CA SER A 564 12.26 32.21 -25.29
C SER A 564 11.74 30.92 -24.66
N ILE A 565 12.66 30.06 -24.22
CA ILE A 565 12.39 28.75 -23.63
C ILE A 565 12.95 28.75 -22.21
N GLY A 566 12.08 28.65 -21.21
CA GLY A 566 12.46 28.51 -19.81
C GLY A 566 11.95 27.20 -19.24
N SER A 567 12.62 26.66 -18.23
CA SER A 567 11.95 25.73 -17.31
C SER A 567 11.19 26.52 -16.25
N ALA A 568 10.50 25.84 -15.33
CA ALA A 568 9.95 26.50 -14.12
C ALA A 568 11.02 27.26 -13.30
N CYS A 569 12.30 27.02 -13.61
CA CYS A 569 13.47 27.48 -12.88
C CYS A 569 14.60 27.85 -13.85
N GLY A 570 15.38 28.88 -13.52
CA GLY A 570 16.57 29.22 -14.28
C GLY A 570 16.40 30.21 -15.43
N PRO A 571 17.50 30.49 -16.15
CA PRO A 571 17.53 31.50 -17.19
C PRO A 571 16.77 31.04 -18.43
N ILE A 572 16.10 31.99 -19.05
CA ILE A 572 15.38 31.79 -20.30
C ILE A 572 16.41 31.65 -21.44
N LEU A 573 16.42 30.50 -22.10
CA LEU A 573 17.17 30.32 -23.35
C LEU A 573 16.47 31.09 -24.46
N SER A 574 17.22 31.89 -25.23
CA SER A 574 16.69 32.65 -26.36
C SER A 574 17.26 32.16 -27.68
N LEU A 575 16.38 31.88 -28.66
CA LEU A 575 16.74 31.43 -30.00
C LEU A 575 16.12 32.36 -31.03
N SER A 576 16.73 32.47 -32.20
CA SER A 576 16.16 33.21 -33.34
C SER A 576 15.91 32.27 -34.51
N VAL A 577 14.73 32.37 -35.13
CA VAL A 577 14.38 31.61 -36.34
C VAL A 577 13.83 32.57 -37.39
N SER A 578 14.14 32.33 -38.66
CA SER A 578 13.66 33.10 -39.79
C SER A 578 13.11 32.20 -40.88
N GLN A 579 11.92 32.52 -41.37
CA GLN A 579 11.34 31.91 -42.57
C GLN A 579 11.92 32.57 -43.82
N SER A 580 12.36 31.77 -44.79
CA SER A 580 12.80 32.27 -46.09
C SER A 580 11.65 32.99 -46.79
N ALA A 581 11.91 34.19 -47.32
CA ALA A 581 10.94 34.86 -48.18
C ALA A 581 10.77 34.05 -49.49
N PRO A 582 9.55 33.96 -50.05
CA PRO A 582 9.36 33.31 -51.34
C PRO A 582 10.21 34.03 -52.39
N ALA A 583 10.95 33.26 -53.19
CA ALA A 583 11.72 33.83 -54.29
C ALA A 583 10.75 34.56 -55.24
N LEU A 584 10.85 35.88 -55.31
CA LEU A 584 10.12 36.68 -56.29
C LEU A 584 10.45 36.16 -57.69
N PRO A 585 9.48 35.74 -58.52
CA PRO A 585 9.77 35.42 -59.90
C PRO A 585 10.27 36.69 -60.60
N LEU A 586 11.48 36.64 -61.16
CA LEU A 586 12.06 37.68 -62.02
C LEU A 586 11.17 37.84 -63.25
N LEU A 587 10.18 38.73 -63.18
CA LEU A 587 9.42 39.19 -64.33
C LEU A 587 10.32 40.09 -65.20
N PHE A 588 11.05 39.48 -66.14
CA PHE A 588 11.64 40.20 -67.27
C PHE A 588 10.52 40.71 -68.18
N GLY A 589 9.99 41.90 -67.88
CA GLY A 589 9.10 42.62 -68.77
C GLY A 589 9.84 43.09 -70.04
N ARG A 590 9.67 42.37 -71.15
CA ARG A 590 10.02 42.87 -72.49
C ARG A 590 9.16 44.11 -72.79
N ARG A 591 9.77 45.29 -72.81
CA ARG A 591 9.17 46.49 -73.45
C ARG A 591 9.10 46.27 -74.96
N SER A 592 7.90 46.10 -75.51
CA SER A 592 7.63 46.28 -76.93
C SER A 592 7.35 47.76 -77.22
N VAL A 593 8.14 48.35 -78.11
CA VAL A 593 7.94 49.70 -78.68
C VAL A 593 6.93 49.60 -79.83
N PRO A 594 5.88 50.44 -79.90
CA PRO A 594 5.04 50.54 -81.10
C PRO A 594 5.59 51.59 -82.08
N ARG A 595 5.46 51.29 -83.39
CA ARG A 595 5.56 52.26 -84.49
C ARG A 595 4.20 52.90 -84.72
#